data_AF-A0A7C5KJC4-F1
#
_entry.id   AF-A0A7C5KJC4-F1
#
_cell.length_a   1.000
_cell.length_b   1.000
_cell.length_c   1.000
_cell.angle_alpha   90.00
_cell.angle_beta   90.00
_cell.angle_gamma   90.00
#
_symmetry.space_group_name_H-M   'P 1'
#
loop_
_entity.id
_entity.type
_entity.pdbx_description
1 polymer ?
#
loop_
_entity_poly.entity_id
_entity_poly.type
_entity_poly.pdbx_seq_one_letter_code
_entity_poly.pdbx_strand_id
1 'polypeptide(L)'
;MFDSLRSGPFGPPSRNPGWGKAFFVFLFLGLLALGPALLPGKALLPYDPRLHRPFSELLSRKEKRALLDQAAPVFGDRLLQVLPFDRFTASQWRRGRIPAWNPEPFCGVPHIAQGTSQVFYPPSWLLALGSPLRISGFLFLAHLLAGALALYGWLLLLGLD
;
A
#
# COMPACT_ATOMS: atom_id res chain seq x y z
N MET A 1 -19.84 38.76 9.82
CA MET A 1 -18.43 38.40 10.04
C MET A 1 -18.01 37.12 9.28
N PHE A 2 -18.65 36.79 8.14
CA PHE A 2 -18.24 35.66 7.29
C PHE A 2 -18.16 36.03 5.78
N ASP A 3 -18.65 37.21 5.38
CA ASP A 3 -18.62 37.65 3.97
C ASP A 3 -17.24 38.13 3.50
N SER A 4 -16.33 38.49 4.41
CA SER A 4 -14.98 38.96 4.07
C SER A 4 -14.00 37.84 3.67
N LEU A 5 -14.42 36.57 3.74
CA LEU A 5 -13.61 35.43 3.29
C LEU A 5 -13.82 35.09 1.80
N ARG A 6 -14.81 35.71 1.12
CA ARG A 6 -15.04 35.51 -0.31
C ARG A 6 -14.20 36.41 -1.22
N SER A 7 -13.45 37.35 -0.66
CA SER A 7 -12.64 38.33 -1.40
C SER A 7 -11.13 38.07 -1.34
N GLY A 8 -10.71 36.86 -0.96
CA GLY A 8 -9.33 36.42 -1.17
C GLY A 8 -9.02 36.26 -2.67
N PRO A 9 -7.74 36.11 -3.08
CA PRO A 9 -7.33 35.95 -4.48
C PRO A 9 -7.87 34.68 -5.16
N PHE A 10 -8.68 33.89 -4.44
CA PHE A 10 -9.18 32.59 -4.83
C PHE A 10 -10.65 32.74 -5.25
N GLY A 11 -10.86 32.79 -6.57
CA GLY A 11 -12.19 32.77 -7.18
C GLY A 11 -12.89 31.40 -6.99
N PRO A 12 -14.20 31.32 -7.24
CA PRO A 12 -14.92 30.05 -7.19
C PRO A 12 -14.27 29.05 -8.17
N PRO A 13 -14.21 27.75 -7.81
CA PRO A 13 -13.60 26.74 -8.67
C PRO A 13 -14.29 26.69 -10.04
N SER A 14 -13.51 26.33 -11.07
CA SER A 14 -14.01 26.22 -12.44
C SER A 14 -15.21 25.27 -12.52
N ARG A 15 -16.19 25.57 -13.39
CA ARG A 15 -17.43 24.78 -13.55
C ARG A 15 -17.19 23.33 -14.01
N ASN A 16 -16.04 23.06 -14.62
CA ASN A 16 -15.65 21.72 -15.04
C ASN A 16 -14.14 21.55 -14.86
N PRO A 17 -13.67 21.17 -13.66
CA PRO A 17 -12.24 21.05 -13.41
C PRO A 17 -11.61 19.91 -14.22
N GLY A 18 -12.38 18.99 -14.80
CA GLY A 18 -11.82 17.91 -15.62
C GLY A 18 -11.36 16.69 -14.79
N TRP A 19 -12.03 16.41 -13.68
CA TRP A 19 -11.81 15.23 -12.81
C TRP A 19 -11.58 13.92 -13.57
N GLY A 20 -12.33 13.68 -14.65
CA GLY A 20 -12.14 12.49 -15.49
C GLY A 20 -10.75 12.44 -16.12
N LYS A 21 -10.27 13.55 -16.71
CA LYS A 21 -8.93 13.64 -17.28
C LYS A 21 -7.86 13.46 -16.19
N ALA A 22 -8.02 14.14 -15.06
CA ALA A 22 -7.11 14.03 -13.92
C ALA A 22 -7.01 12.58 -13.41
N PHE A 23 -8.14 11.90 -13.25
CA PHE A 23 -8.19 10.49 -12.88
C PHE A 23 -7.38 9.60 -13.83
N PHE A 24 -7.60 9.71 -15.15
CA PHE A 24 -6.88 8.88 -16.12
C PHE A 24 -5.40 9.21 -16.18
N VAL A 25 -5.02 10.48 -16.02
CA VAL A 25 -3.61 10.89 -15.94
C VAL A 25 -2.95 10.28 -14.71
N PHE A 26 -3.54 10.42 -13.52
CA PHE A 26 -2.96 9.87 -12.29
C PHE A 26 -2.96 8.34 -12.29
N LEU A 27 -3.99 7.71 -12.85
CA LEU A 27 -4.01 6.26 -13.04
C LEU A 27 -2.89 5.82 -13.97
N PHE A 28 -2.70 6.50 -15.10
CA PHE A 28 -1.61 6.22 -16.03
C PHE A 28 -0.24 6.37 -15.35
N LEU A 29 -0.01 7.47 -14.64
CA LEU A 29 1.25 7.69 -13.91
C LEU A 29 1.47 6.64 -12.80
N GLY A 30 0.42 6.27 -12.06
CA GLY A 30 0.48 5.23 -11.04
C GLY A 30 0.80 3.85 -11.65
N LEU A 31 0.19 3.51 -12.78
CA LEU A 31 0.49 2.28 -13.52
C LEU A 31 1.88 2.31 -14.15
N LEU A 32 2.36 3.47 -14.60
CA LEU A 32 3.72 3.60 -15.10
C LEU A 32 4.75 3.35 -13.99
N ALA A 33 4.49 3.86 -12.77
CA ALA A 33 5.38 3.70 -11.63
C ALA A 33 5.31 2.29 -10.99
N LEU A 34 4.11 1.71 -10.88
CA LEU A 34 3.85 0.50 -10.09
C LEU A 34 3.40 -0.71 -10.91
N GLY A 35 3.00 -0.52 -12.17
CA GLY A 35 2.41 -1.54 -13.04
C GLY A 35 3.21 -2.84 -13.10
N PRO A 36 4.55 -2.80 -13.27
CA PRO A 36 5.36 -4.02 -13.25
C PRO A 36 5.23 -4.83 -11.95
N ALA A 37 5.03 -4.18 -10.80
CA ALA A 37 4.86 -4.84 -9.50
C ALA A 37 3.47 -5.48 -9.32
N LEU A 38 2.49 -5.10 -10.15
CA LEU A 38 1.13 -5.64 -10.15
C LEU A 38 0.96 -6.86 -11.05
N LEU A 39 1.93 -7.13 -11.92
CA LEU A 39 1.91 -8.28 -12.82
C LEU A 39 1.96 -9.61 -12.05
N PRO A 40 1.33 -10.68 -12.58
CA PRO A 40 1.45 -12.02 -11.99
C PRO A 40 2.93 -12.43 -11.82
N GLY A 41 3.25 -13.00 -10.66
CA GLY A 41 4.63 -13.41 -10.33
C GLY A 41 5.55 -12.26 -9.87
N LYS A 42 5.09 -11.02 -9.92
CA LYS A 42 5.74 -9.86 -9.31
C LYS A 42 4.99 -9.46 -8.04
N ALA A 43 5.69 -8.74 -7.16
CA ALA A 43 5.13 -8.25 -5.93
C ALA A 43 5.81 -6.94 -5.52
N LEU A 44 5.05 -6.08 -4.85
CA LEU A 44 5.58 -4.86 -4.23
C LEU A 44 6.32 -5.23 -2.94
N LEU A 45 7.52 -5.82 -3.12
CA LEU A 45 8.43 -6.16 -2.05
C LEU A 45 9.69 -5.32 -2.13
N PRO A 46 10.28 -4.98 -0.98
CA PRO A 46 11.51 -4.19 -0.92
C PRO A 46 12.73 -4.95 -1.48
N TYR A 47 12.69 -6.29 -1.43
CA TYR A 47 13.73 -7.19 -1.93
C TYR A 47 13.22 -8.64 -1.94
N ASP A 48 14.02 -9.54 -2.53
CA ASP A 48 13.69 -10.97 -2.65
C ASP A 48 13.79 -11.71 -1.30
N PRO A 49 12.75 -12.43 -0.84
CA PRO A 49 12.79 -13.19 0.41
C PRO A 49 13.91 -14.23 0.50
N ARG A 50 14.43 -14.70 -0.64
CA ARG A 50 15.55 -15.64 -0.69
C ARG A 50 16.86 -15.04 -0.18
N LEU A 51 16.94 -13.73 0.02
CA LEU A 51 18.08 -13.09 0.67
C LEU A 51 18.18 -13.40 2.17
N HIS A 52 17.12 -13.95 2.78
CA HIS A 52 17.11 -14.36 4.19
C HIS A 52 17.43 -15.84 4.37
N ARG A 53 17.98 -16.19 5.53
CA ARG A 53 18.20 -17.60 5.90
C ARG A 53 16.86 -18.34 6.12
N PRO A 54 16.80 -19.65 5.81
CA PRO A 54 17.89 -20.47 5.25
C PRO A 54 18.08 -20.30 3.74
N PHE A 55 17.11 -19.71 3.03
CA PHE A 55 17.09 -19.64 1.56
C PHE A 55 18.33 -18.98 0.94
N SER A 56 18.95 -18.03 1.65
CA SER A 56 20.16 -17.35 1.20
C SER A 56 21.37 -18.27 1.01
N GLU A 57 21.34 -19.45 1.64
CA GLU A 57 22.40 -20.46 1.55
C GLU A 57 22.28 -21.30 0.28
N LEU A 58 21.11 -21.29 -0.36
CA LEU A 58 20.84 -21.97 -1.62
C LEU A 58 21.26 -21.12 -2.83
N LEU A 59 21.61 -19.85 -2.62
CA LEU A 59 21.99 -18.91 -3.68
C LEU A 59 23.50 -18.95 -3.92
N SER A 60 23.89 -18.99 -5.19
CA SER A 60 25.28 -18.73 -5.57
C SER A 60 25.69 -17.29 -5.22
N ARG A 61 27.00 -17.05 -5.09
CA ARG A 61 27.52 -15.69 -4.84
C ARG A 61 27.06 -14.68 -5.90
N LYS A 62 26.97 -15.11 -7.17
CA LYS A 62 26.55 -14.27 -8.29
C LYS A 62 25.07 -13.89 -8.16
N GLU A 63 24.20 -14.85 -7.87
CA GLU A 63 22.77 -14.60 -7.66
C GLU A 63 22.53 -13.70 -6.45
N LYS A 64 23.21 -13.96 -5.34
CA LYS A 64 23.11 -13.14 -4.14
C LYS A 64 23.49 -11.69 -4.41
N ARG A 65 24.59 -11.44 -5.14
CA ARG A 65 24.99 -10.08 -5.54
C ARG A 65 23.90 -9.41 -6.40
N ALA A 66 23.42 -10.09 -7.43
CA ALA A 66 22.41 -9.54 -8.33
C ALA A 66 21.10 -9.18 -7.61
N LEU A 67 20.69 -9.96 -6.60
CA LEU A 67 19.52 -9.66 -5.77
C LEU A 67 19.76 -8.50 -4.80
N LEU A 68 20.98 -8.38 -4.24
CA LEU A 68 21.33 -7.28 -3.34
C LEU A 68 21.39 -5.94 -4.07
N ASP A 69 21.84 -5.91 -5.32
CA ASP A 69 21.93 -4.68 -6.12
C ASP A 69 20.53 -4.08 -6.41
N GLN A 70 19.47 -4.89 -6.31
CA GLN A 70 18.07 -4.48 -6.50
C GLN A 70 17.32 -4.32 -5.16
N ALA A 71 17.98 -4.61 -4.04
CA ALA A 71 17.32 -4.63 -2.75
C ALA A 71 17.26 -3.22 -2.14
N ALA A 72 16.16 -2.95 -1.42
CA ALA A 72 16.06 -1.83 -0.50
C ALA A 72 15.89 -2.35 0.93
N PRO A 73 16.97 -2.83 1.60
CA PRO A 73 16.88 -3.55 2.87
C PRO A 73 16.25 -2.74 4.00
N VAL A 74 16.39 -1.41 3.94
CA VAL A 74 15.82 -0.46 4.91
C VAL A 74 14.29 -0.61 5.04
N PHE A 75 13.62 -1.07 3.99
CA PHE A 75 12.16 -1.31 3.97
C PHE A 75 11.79 -2.77 4.25
N GLY A 76 12.68 -3.52 4.91
CA GLY A 76 12.51 -4.95 5.15
C GLY A 76 11.37 -5.33 6.09
N ASP A 77 10.88 -4.39 6.89
CA ASP A 77 9.72 -4.54 7.76
C ASP A 77 8.46 -4.92 6.98
N ARG A 78 8.27 -4.40 5.76
CA ARG A 78 7.17 -4.78 4.87
C ARG A 78 7.11 -6.28 4.65
N LEU A 79 8.27 -6.91 4.46
CA LEU A 79 8.40 -8.33 4.20
C LEU A 79 8.41 -9.15 5.50
N LEU A 80 9.25 -8.76 6.46
CA LEU A 80 9.54 -9.56 7.65
C LEU A 80 8.49 -9.45 8.74
N GLN A 81 7.72 -8.37 8.76
CA GLN A 81 6.76 -8.07 9.82
C GLN A 81 5.36 -7.88 9.27
N VAL A 82 5.16 -6.92 8.37
CA VAL A 82 3.82 -6.53 7.91
C VAL A 82 3.16 -7.64 7.08
N LEU A 83 3.89 -8.27 6.15
CA LEU A 83 3.32 -9.33 5.31
C LEU A 83 2.83 -10.56 6.12
N PRO A 84 3.56 -11.08 7.12
CA PRO A 84 3.02 -12.07 8.04
C PRO A 84 1.72 -11.63 8.73
N PHE A 85 1.65 -10.38 9.18
CA PHE A 85 0.43 -9.86 9.80
C PHE A 85 -0.74 -9.77 8.82
N ASP A 86 -0.50 -9.27 7.61
CA ASP A 86 -1.48 -9.24 6.52
C ASP A 86 -2.04 -10.64 6.25
N ARG A 87 -1.16 -11.66 6.24
CA ARG A 87 -1.54 -13.06 6.03
C ARG A 87 -2.39 -13.61 7.16
N PHE A 88 -1.98 -13.38 8.40
CA PHE A 88 -2.75 -13.82 9.56
C PHE A 88 -4.13 -13.14 9.60
N THR A 89 -4.17 -11.81 9.51
CA THR A 89 -5.39 -11.00 9.48
C THR A 89 -6.34 -11.48 8.38
N ALA A 90 -5.86 -11.61 7.14
CA ALA A 90 -6.66 -12.11 6.02
C ALA A 90 -7.19 -13.54 6.27
N SER A 91 -6.40 -14.42 6.89
CA SER A 91 -6.82 -15.79 7.19
C SER A 91 -7.96 -15.85 8.22
N GLN A 92 -7.93 -14.98 9.25
CA GLN A 92 -8.98 -14.90 10.26
C GLN A 92 -10.26 -14.32 9.68
N TRP A 93 -10.16 -13.25 8.88
CA TRP A 93 -11.32 -12.68 8.19
C TRP A 93 -11.99 -13.68 7.24
N ARG A 94 -11.22 -14.45 6.46
CA ARG A 94 -11.78 -15.54 5.63
C ARG A 94 -12.52 -16.60 6.44
N ARG A 95 -12.21 -16.75 7.72
CA ARG A 95 -12.86 -17.69 8.65
C ARG A 95 -14.01 -17.04 9.45
N GLY A 96 -14.33 -15.78 9.18
CA GLY A 96 -15.35 -15.03 9.93
C GLY A 96 -14.95 -14.75 11.39
N ARG A 97 -13.64 -14.72 11.70
CA ARG A 97 -13.12 -14.49 13.05
C ARG A 97 -12.43 -13.15 13.14
N ILE A 98 -12.61 -12.48 14.27
CA ILE A 98 -11.85 -11.28 14.60
C ILE A 98 -10.39 -11.69 14.90
N PRO A 99 -9.37 -11.12 14.22
CA PRO A 99 -7.96 -11.44 14.44
C PRO A 99 -7.41 -10.87 15.76
N ALA A 100 -7.88 -11.40 16.90
CA ALA A 100 -7.53 -10.89 18.23
C ALA A 100 -6.17 -11.38 18.76
N TRP A 101 -5.92 -12.69 18.72
CA TRP A 101 -4.72 -13.35 19.23
C TRP A 101 -4.04 -14.15 18.13
N ASN A 102 -2.75 -13.89 17.88
CA ASN A 102 -1.95 -14.69 16.95
C ASN A 102 -1.11 -15.68 17.76
N PRO A 103 -1.34 -17.00 17.65
CA PRO A 103 -0.63 -18.01 18.44
C PRO A 103 0.77 -18.36 17.89
N GLU A 104 1.12 -17.91 16.68
CA GLU A 104 2.35 -18.32 15.99
C GLU A 104 3.64 -17.75 16.61
N PRO A 105 3.77 -16.43 16.88
CA PRO A 105 5.00 -15.87 17.42
C PRO A 105 5.12 -16.11 18.93
N PHE A 106 6.25 -16.66 19.39
CA PHE A 106 6.62 -16.78 20.83
C PHE A 106 5.50 -17.32 21.75
N CYS A 107 4.75 -18.33 21.30
CA CYS A 107 3.56 -18.90 21.98
C CYS A 107 2.33 -17.97 22.02
N GLY A 108 2.42 -16.80 21.44
CA GLY A 108 1.33 -15.97 21.00
C GLY A 108 1.46 -14.50 21.40
N VAL A 109 0.78 -13.65 20.66
CA VAL A 109 0.76 -12.19 20.86
C VAL A 109 -0.64 -11.62 20.68
N PRO A 110 -0.97 -10.50 21.37
CA PRO A 110 -2.21 -9.78 21.15
C PRO A 110 -2.17 -9.06 19.80
N HIS A 111 -2.52 -9.77 18.72
CA HIS A 111 -2.44 -9.29 17.33
C HIS A 111 -3.23 -8.01 17.10
N ILE A 112 -4.41 -7.89 17.72
CA ILE A 112 -5.25 -6.68 17.62
C ILE A 112 -4.62 -5.44 18.24
N ALA A 113 -3.77 -5.62 19.26
CA ALA A 113 -3.08 -4.53 19.95
C ALA A 113 -1.83 -4.06 19.18
N GLN A 114 -1.45 -4.79 18.12
CA GLN A 114 -0.30 -4.46 17.31
C GLN A 114 -0.70 -3.41 16.26
N GLY A 115 -0.14 -2.20 16.35
CA GLY A 115 -0.53 -1.06 15.51
C GLY A 115 -0.40 -1.30 13.99
N THR A 116 0.47 -2.22 13.57
CA THR A 116 0.69 -2.57 12.15
C THR A 116 -0.15 -3.75 11.65
N SER A 117 -0.98 -4.36 12.51
CA SER A 117 -1.84 -5.51 12.16
C SER A 117 -3.04 -5.14 11.27
N GLN A 118 -3.40 -3.85 11.25
CA GLN A 118 -4.46 -3.27 10.41
C GLN A 118 -5.83 -3.95 10.58
N VAL A 119 -6.10 -4.60 11.71
CA VAL A 119 -7.34 -5.38 11.92
C VAL A 119 -8.59 -4.52 11.68
N PHE A 120 -8.62 -3.30 12.21
CA PHE A 120 -9.74 -2.37 12.04
C PHE A 120 -9.52 -1.33 10.95
N TYR A 121 -8.59 -1.57 10.02
CA TYR A 121 -8.40 -0.72 8.86
C TYR A 121 -9.23 -1.26 7.68
N PRO A 122 -10.37 -0.66 7.30
CA PRO A 122 -11.30 -1.27 6.36
C PRO A 122 -10.70 -1.71 5.01
N PRO A 123 -9.76 -0.96 4.40
CA PRO A 123 -9.10 -1.43 3.17
C PRO A 123 -8.34 -2.75 3.33
N SER A 124 -7.81 -3.05 4.52
CA SER A 124 -7.08 -4.30 4.78
C SER A 124 -8.00 -5.53 4.73
N TRP A 125 -9.30 -5.37 4.88
CA TRP A 125 -10.24 -6.49 4.80
C TRP A 125 -10.29 -7.09 3.39
N LEU A 126 -9.97 -6.30 2.36
CA LEU A 126 -9.84 -6.77 0.99
C LEU A 126 -8.70 -7.80 0.83
N LEU A 127 -7.71 -7.82 1.74
CA LEU A 127 -6.65 -8.84 1.76
C LEU A 127 -7.23 -10.25 1.92
N ALA A 128 -8.44 -10.39 2.49
CA ALA A 128 -9.14 -11.67 2.59
C ALA A 128 -9.58 -12.23 1.22
N LEU A 129 -9.74 -11.38 0.20
CA LEU A 129 -10.23 -11.78 -1.14
C LEU A 129 -9.20 -12.55 -1.96
N GLY A 130 -7.94 -12.61 -1.54
CA GLY A 130 -6.91 -13.33 -2.29
C GLY A 130 -5.56 -13.41 -1.57
N SER A 131 -4.49 -13.42 -2.36
CA SER A 131 -3.13 -13.32 -1.84
C SER A 131 -2.91 -11.92 -1.27
N PRO A 132 -2.64 -11.78 0.05
CA PRO A 132 -2.43 -10.47 0.67
C PRO A 132 -1.30 -9.69 -0.01
N LEU A 133 -0.27 -10.41 -0.48
CA LEU A 133 0.84 -9.82 -1.22
C LEU A 133 0.36 -9.13 -2.51
N ARG A 134 -0.49 -9.80 -3.29
CA ARG A 134 -1.05 -9.22 -4.53
C ARG A 134 -2.03 -8.09 -4.24
N ILE A 135 -2.98 -8.32 -3.33
CA ILE A 135 -4.00 -7.33 -3.00
C ILE A 135 -3.36 -6.05 -2.45
N SER A 136 -2.30 -6.16 -1.64
CA SER A 136 -1.60 -4.99 -1.11
C SER A 136 -1.01 -4.10 -2.19
N GLY A 137 -0.57 -4.66 -3.32
CA GLY A 137 -0.09 -3.86 -4.46
C GLY A 137 -1.21 -3.01 -5.06
N PHE A 138 -2.41 -3.59 -5.25
CA PHE A 138 -3.58 -2.86 -5.73
C PHE A 138 -4.07 -1.83 -4.71
N LEU A 139 -4.05 -2.16 -3.42
CA LEU A 139 -4.35 -1.21 -2.36
C LEU A 139 -3.38 -0.03 -2.40
N PHE A 140 -2.08 -0.28 -2.58
CA PHE A 140 -1.08 0.78 -2.68
C PHE A 140 -1.35 1.71 -3.88
N LEU A 141 -1.66 1.15 -5.05
CA LEU A 141 -2.07 1.93 -6.22
C LEU A 141 -3.34 2.75 -5.94
N ALA A 142 -4.35 2.15 -5.29
CA ALA A 142 -5.58 2.84 -4.93
C ALA A 142 -5.33 4.01 -3.96
N HIS A 143 -4.44 3.85 -2.99
CA HIS A 143 -4.04 4.93 -2.07
C HIS A 143 -3.28 6.04 -2.79
N LEU A 144 -2.38 5.69 -3.69
CA LEU A 144 -1.65 6.67 -4.49
C LEU A 144 -2.62 7.51 -5.34
N LEU A 145 -3.59 6.86 -5.97
CA LEU A 145 -4.62 7.51 -6.77
C LEU A 145 -5.53 8.39 -5.91
N ALA A 146 -5.99 7.89 -4.76
CA ALA A 146 -6.79 8.66 -3.82
C ALA A 146 -6.03 9.90 -3.31
N GLY A 147 -4.75 9.76 -2.98
CA GLY A 147 -3.89 10.87 -2.57
C GLY A 147 -3.71 11.91 -3.68
N ALA A 148 -3.45 11.48 -4.91
CA ALA A 148 -3.31 12.38 -6.06
C ALA A 148 -4.62 13.14 -6.35
N LEU A 149 -5.76 12.46 -6.31
CA LEU A 149 -7.07 13.08 -6.51
C LEU A 149 -7.44 14.03 -5.37
N ALA A 150 -7.12 13.68 -4.13
CA ALA A 150 -7.35 14.54 -2.98
C ALA A 150 -6.50 15.82 -3.06
N LEU A 151 -5.21 15.68 -3.42
CA LEU A 151 -4.32 16.81 -3.64
C LEU A 151 -4.84 17.71 -4.77
N TYR A 152 -5.23 17.10 -5.89
CA TYR A 152 -5.81 17.82 -7.01
C TYR A 152 -7.08 18.59 -6.61
N GLY A 153 -8.00 17.95 -5.87
CA GLY A 153 -9.18 18.61 -5.31
C GLY A 153 -8.82 19.78 -4.40
N TRP A 154 -7.80 19.60 -3.55
CA TRP A 154 -7.32 20.68 -2.68
C TRP A 154 -6.74 21.86 -3.47
N LEU A 155 -5.97 21.61 -4.53
CA LEU A 155 -5.44 22.67 -5.40
C LEU A 155 -6.55 23.46 -6.10
N LEU A 156 -7.60 22.77 -6.57
CA LEU A 156 -8.78 23.42 -7.14
C LEU A 156 -9.54 24.27 -6.12
N LEU A 157 -9.61 23.82 -4.86
CA LEU A 157 -10.18 24.62 -3.76
C LEU A 157 -9.35 25.88 -3.47
N LEU A 158 -8.05 25.85 -3.76
CA LEU A 158 -7.16 27.00 -3.71
C LEU A 158 -7.18 27.83 -5.01
N GLY A 159 -8.07 27.54 -5.97
CA GLY A 159 -8.18 28.28 -7.22
C GLY A 159 -6.96 28.17 -8.14
N LEU A 160 -6.14 27.13 -7.97
CA LEU A 160 -5.03 26.80 -8.87
C LEU A 160 -5.55 25.84 -9.94
N ASP A 161 -5.58 26.28 -11.20
CA ASP A 161 -6.01 25.52 -12.38
C ASP A 161 -4.84 24.93 -13.20
#